data_AF-E4TSW3-F1
#
_entry.id   AF-E4TSW3-F1
#
_cell.length_a   1.000
_cell.length_b   1.000
_cell.length_c   1.000
_cell.angle_alpha   90.00
_cell.angle_beta   90.00
_cell.angle_gamma   90.00
#
_symmetry.space_group_name_H-M   'P 1'
#
loop_
_entity.id
_entity.type
_entity.pdbx_description
1 polymer ?
#
loop_
_entity_poly.entity_id
_entity_poly.type
_entity_poly.pdbx_seq_one_letter_code
_entity_poly.pdbx_strand_id
1 'polypeptide(L)'
;MKKLLFVLVSSLLLMHSSYACTCFDINPDILKSLKVKSEMIFLGTVIKSKHWDKKTEARNIRFGKSSTVYIKVDSVIKGDISIGEEIFIYQTESSCSAEYRFGSQQLIFGNKINEIIGLIPEKTEEVNSPIFTDIGHIVKDTIKTHNNNKLFPFLKRIIQTHTVINTNMCRSFDFNSSSYNDVRDLLAKKE
;
A
#
# COMPACT_ATOMS: atom_id res chain seq x y z
N MET A 1 -3.75 32.04 36.10
CA MET A 1 -2.78 31.72 35.02
C MET A 1 -2.66 30.22 34.73
N LYS A 2 -2.47 29.32 35.72
CA LYS A 2 -2.33 27.86 35.48
C LYS A 2 -3.51 27.20 34.75
N LYS A 3 -4.76 27.60 35.04
CA LYS A 3 -5.96 27.06 34.37
C LYS A 3 -6.05 27.48 32.90
N LEU A 4 -5.63 28.69 32.56
CA LEU A 4 -5.64 29.19 31.18
C LEU A 4 -4.60 28.45 30.32
N LEU A 5 -3.43 28.17 30.90
CA LEU A 5 -2.37 27.40 30.24
C LEU A 5 -2.79 25.95 29.98
N PHE A 6 -3.52 25.33 30.92
CA PHE A 6 -4.02 23.96 30.77
C PHE A 6 -5.08 23.85 29.65
N VAL A 7 -5.99 24.84 29.56
CA VAL A 7 -6.97 24.92 28.47
C VAL A 7 -6.25 25.10 27.13
N LEU A 8 -5.26 25.99 27.05
CA LEU A 8 -4.49 26.26 25.83
C LEU A 8 -3.73 25.02 25.33
N VAL A 9 -3.06 24.31 26.24
CA VAL A 9 -2.35 23.05 25.93
C VAL A 9 -3.32 21.96 25.49
N SER A 10 -4.49 21.85 26.13
CA SER A 10 -5.52 20.86 25.75
C SER A 10 -6.11 21.15 24.37
N SER A 11 -6.32 22.43 24.01
CA SER A 11 -6.79 22.81 22.67
C SER A 11 -5.74 22.58 21.57
N LEU A 12 -4.43 22.76 21.87
CA LEU A 12 -3.36 22.46 20.91
C LEU A 12 -3.19 20.96 20.65
N LEU A 13 -3.48 20.12 21.64
CA LEU A 13 -3.45 18.65 21.48
C LEU A 13 -4.59 18.14 20.58
N LEU A 14 -5.74 18.82 20.55
CA LEU A 14 -6.89 18.45 19.71
C LEU A 14 -6.77 18.94 18.26
N MET A 15 -5.85 19.87 17.96
CA MET A 15 -5.62 20.37 16.60
C MET A 15 -4.65 19.52 15.77
N HIS A 16 -4.17 18.40 16.32
CA HIS A 16 -3.49 17.41 15.51
C HIS A 16 -4.56 16.64 14.73
N SER A 17 -4.96 17.19 13.59
CA SER A 17 -5.73 16.47 12.58
C SER A 17 -4.86 15.30 12.10
N SER A 18 -4.93 14.18 12.81
CA SER A 18 -4.51 12.90 12.27
C SER A 18 -5.36 12.68 11.03
N TYR A 19 -4.75 12.78 9.86
CA TYR A 19 -5.37 12.41 8.60
C TYR A 19 -5.63 10.90 8.63
N ALA A 20 -6.75 10.52 9.24
CA ALA A 20 -7.27 9.17 9.20
C ALA A 20 -7.65 8.89 7.74
N CYS A 21 -7.15 7.78 7.20
CA CYS A 21 -7.59 7.33 5.91
C CYS A 21 -9.06 6.94 6.02
N THR A 22 -9.90 7.51 5.18
CA THR A 22 -11.30 7.11 5.03
C THR A 22 -11.48 6.57 3.63
N CYS A 23 -12.00 5.36 3.52
CA CYS A 23 -12.40 4.80 2.24
C CYS A 23 -13.85 5.21 1.96
N PHE A 24 -14.14 5.50 0.71
CA PHE A 24 -15.52 5.70 0.29
C PHE A 24 -16.27 4.37 0.34
N ASP A 25 -17.54 4.42 0.73
CA ASP A 25 -18.41 3.25 0.67
C ASP A 25 -18.49 2.72 -0.75
N ILE A 26 -18.36 1.40 -0.91
CA ILE A 26 -18.34 0.79 -2.23
C ILE A 26 -19.74 0.83 -2.84
N ASN A 27 -19.83 1.42 -4.03
CA ASN A 27 -21.02 1.45 -4.87
C ASN A 27 -20.65 1.14 -6.34
N PRO A 28 -21.62 0.97 -7.25
CA PRO A 28 -21.34 0.63 -8.64
C PRO A 28 -20.37 1.59 -9.35
N ASP A 29 -20.52 2.90 -9.14
CA ASP A 29 -19.68 3.92 -9.80
C ASP A 29 -18.24 3.89 -9.30
N ILE A 30 -18.06 3.73 -7.99
CA ILE A 30 -16.74 3.58 -7.36
C ILE A 30 -16.09 2.29 -7.82
N LEU A 31 -16.82 1.17 -7.85
CA LEU A 31 -16.29 -0.10 -8.33
C LEU A 31 -15.87 -0.01 -9.80
N LYS A 32 -16.69 0.62 -10.65
CA LYS A 32 -16.34 0.86 -12.06
C LYS A 32 -15.06 1.68 -12.17
N SER A 33 -14.93 2.75 -11.39
CA SER A 33 -13.73 3.58 -11.32
C SER A 33 -12.50 2.77 -10.87
N LEU A 34 -12.64 1.93 -9.83
CA LEU A 34 -11.58 1.04 -9.37
C LEU A 34 -11.17 0.04 -10.46
N LYS A 35 -12.13 -0.58 -11.16
CA LYS A 35 -11.86 -1.52 -12.26
C LYS A 35 -11.13 -0.86 -13.42
N VAL A 36 -11.50 0.38 -13.77
CA VAL A 36 -10.84 1.14 -14.84
C VAL A 36 -9.41 1.52 -14.45
N LYS A 37 -9.22 2.05 -13.23
CA LYS A 37 -7.92 2.55 -12.74
C LYS A 37 -6.94 1.46 -12.32
N SER A 38 -7.41 0.22 -12.17
CA SER A 38 -6.56 -0.91 -11.79
C SER A 38 -6.05 -1.66 -13.00
N GLU A 39 -4.76 -1.86 -13.10
CA GLU A 39 -4.17 -2.71 -14.15
C GLU A 39 -4.42 -4.19 -13.85
N MET A 40 -4.42 -4.54 -12.56
CA MET A 40 -4.57 -5.91 -12.09
C MET A 40 -5.68 -5.99 -11.04
N ILE A 41 -6.50 -7.04 -11.13
CA ILE A 41 -7.52 -7.37 -10.14
C ILE A 41 -7.47 -8.89 -9.93
N PHE A 42 -7.23 -9.32 -8.70
CA PHE A 42 -7.09 -10.74 -8.39
C PHE A 42 -7.46 -11.04 -6.94
N LEU A 43 -7.83 -12.29 -6.70
CA LEU A 43 -7.89 -12.86 -5.36
C LEU A 43 -6.59 -13.61 -5.11
N GLY A 44 -5.99 -13.43 -3.93
CA GLY A 44 -4.81 -14.19 -3.56
C GLY A 44 -4.61 -14.32 -2.06
N THR A 45 -3.76 -15.25 -1.67
CA THR A 45 -3.44 -15.56 -0.27
C THR A 45 -2.12 -14.93 0.14
N VAL A 46 -2.10 -14.25 1.29
CA VAL A 46 -0.89 -13.65 1.87
C VAL A 46 0.02 -14.75 2.40
N ILE A 47 1.21 -14.92 1.80
CA ILE A 47 2.08 -16.07 2.12
C ILE A 47 3.26 -15.71 3.04
N LYS A 48 3.85 -14.53 2.90
CA LYS A 48 5.03 -14.10 3.69
C LYS A 48 5.20 -12.58 3.65
N SER A 49 5.87 -12.02 4.65
CA SER A 49 6.36 -10.63 4.62
C SER A 49 7.82 -10.59 4.17
N LYS A 50 8.21 -9.47 3.55
CA LYS A 50 9.62 -9.15 3.31
C LYS A 50 9.80 -7.65 3.48
N HIS A 51 10.82 -7.27 4.24
CA HIS A 51 11.13 -5.88 4.52
C HIS A 51 12.62 -5.62 4.35
N TRP A 52 13.00 -4.40 3.95
CA TRP A 52 14.40 -4.01 3.80
C TRP A 52 15.11 -3.92 5.15
N ASP A 53 14.38 -3.55 6.20
CA ASP A 53 14.84 -3.62 7.59
C ASP A 53 14.45 -4.95 8.26
N LYS A 54 15.47 -5.70 8.70
CA LYS A 54 15.32 -7.02 9.35
C LYS A 54 14.58 -6.95 10.69
N LYS A 55 14.69 -5.83 11.43
CA LYS A 55 13.98 -5.69 12.72
C LYS A 55 12.48 -5.55 12.49
N THR A 56 12.08 -4.73 11.53
CA THR A 56 10.68 -4.62 11.09
C THR A 56 10.18 -5.92 10.49
N GLU A 57 10.98 -6.62 9.67
CA GLU A 57 10.63 -7.95 9.15
C GLU A 57 10.32 -8.95 10.29
N ALA A 58 11.22 -9.07 11.27
CA ALA A 58 11.03 -9.97 12.41
C ALA A 58 9.79 -9.60 13.25
N ARG A 59 9.52 -8.31 13.42
CA ARG A 59 8.34 -7.80 14.11
C ARG A 59 7.05 -8.21 13.38
N ASN A 60 7.00 -8.00 12.07
CA ASN A 60 5.87 -8.38 11.22
C ASN A 60 5.59 -9.88 11.29
N ILE A 61 6.65 -10.69 11.25
CA ILE A 61 6.54 -12.14 11.39
C ILE A 61 5.95 -12.52 12.75
N ARG A 62 6.45 -11.92 13.83
CA ARG A 62 5.95 -12.17 15.19
C ARG A 62 4.47 -11.83 15.36
N PHE A 63 4.01 -10.73 14.76
CA PHE A 63 2.61 -10.32 14.84
C PHE A 63 1.70 -10.99 13.78
N GLY A 64 2.28 -11.73 12.84
CA GLY A 64 1.53 -12.40 11.77
C GLY A 64 0.87 -11.43 10.80
N LYS A 65 1.39 -10.20 10.68
CA LYS A 65 0.81 -9.15 9.83
C LYS A 65 1.84 -8.16 9.31
N SER A 66 1.62 -7.60 8.12
CA SER A 66 2.53 -6.65 7.48
C SER A 66 1.83 -5.83 6.39
N SER A 67 2.31 -4.62 6.13
CA SER A 67 1.96 -3.82 4.96
C SER A 67 2.76 -4.16 3.70
N THR A 68 3.85 -4.93 3.83
CA THR A 68 4.74 -5.32 2.74
C THR A 68 4.85 -6.84 2.68
N VAL A 69 4.13 -7.44 1.75
CA VAL A 69 3.88 -8.88 1.69
C VAL A 69 4.03 -9.43 0.28
N TYR A 70 4.26 -10.74 0.19
CA TYR A 70 3.98 -11.50 -1.01
C TYR A 70 2.59 -12.11 -0.92
N ILE A 71 1.84 -12.00 -2.01
CA ILE A 71 0.54 -12.63 -2.19
C ILE A 71 0.67 -13.64 -3.32
N LYS A 72 0.26 -14.89 -3.07
CA LYS A 72 0.14 -15.91 -4.11
C LYS A 72 -1.23 -15.77 -4.78
N VAL A 73 -1.26 -15.67 -6.10
CA VAL A 73 -2.50 -15.49 -6.86
C VAL A 73 -3.33 -16.78 -6.83
N ASP A 74 -4.57 -16.69 -6.36
CA ASP A 74 -5.53 -17.79 -6.30
C ASP A 74 -6.48 -17.76 -7.51
N SER A 75 -6.90 -16.56 -7.92
CA SER A 75 -7.72 -16.35 -9.13
C SER A 75 -7.50 -14.96 -9.73
N VAL A 76 -7.67 -14.83 -11.04
CA VAL A 76 -7.44 -13.59 -11.79
C VAL A 76 -8.76 -13.07 -12.35
N ILE A 77 -9.05 -11.79 -12.11
CA ILE A 77 -10.23 -11.08 -12.62
C ILE A 77 -9.81 -10.15 -13.77
N LYS A 78 -8.64 -9.50 -13.66
CA LYS A 78 -8.07 -8.59 -14.66
C LYS A 78 -6.55 -8.56 -14.55
N GLY A 79 -5.87 -8.37 -15.68
CA GLY A 79 -4.43 -8.11 -15.75
C GLY A 79 -3.63 -9.30 -16.28
N ASP A 80 -2.39 -9.03 -16.67
CA ASP A 80 -1.43 -10.04 -17.16
C ASP A 80 -0.65 -10.63 -15.98
N ILE A 81 -1.30 -11.56 -15.26
CA ILE A 81 -0.78 -12.31 -14.12
C ILE A 81 -1.34 -13.74 -14.17
N SER A 82 -0.60 -14.69 -13.62
CA SER A 82 -1.01 -16.12 -13.64
C SER A 82 -1.41 -16.63 -12.25
N ILE A 83 -2.32 -17.61 -12.23
CA ILE A 83 -2.64 -18.35 -11.00
C ILE A 83 -1.36 -19.03 -10.49
N GLY A 84 -1.10 -18.89 -9.18
CA GLY A 84 0.09 -19.39 -8.51
C GLY A 84 1.29 -18.44 -8.54
N GLU A 85 1.26 -17.34 -9.29
CA GLU A 85 2.30 -16.31 -9.30
C GLU A 85 2.41 -15.64 -7.92
N GLU A 86 3.64 -15.33 -7.49
CA GLU A 86 3.91 -14.55 -6.28
C GLU A 86 4.03 -13.06 -6.62
N ILE A 87 3.08 -12.24 -6.17
CA ILE A 87 3.07 -10.79 -6.37
C ILE A 87 3.58 -10.11 -5.10
N PHE A 88 4.53 -9.19 -5.26
CA PHE A 88 5.02 -8.37 -4.15
C PHE A 88 4.19 -7.09 -4.02
N ILE A 89 3.56 -6.91 -2.86
CA ILE A 89 2.82 -5.70 -2.51
C ILE A 89 3.78 -4.69 -1.88
N TYR A 90 3.92 -3.55 -2.54
CA TYR A 90 4.63 -2.41 -1.99
C TYR A 90 3.68 -1.23 -1.83
N GLN A 91 3.61 -0.71 -0.61
CA GLN A 91 2.80 0.47 -0.27
C GLN A 91 3.76 1.51 0.32
N THR A 92 3.63 2.76 -0.09
CA THR A 92 4.34 3.84 0.60
C THR A 92 3.76 3.94 2.01
N GLU A 93 4.60 3.91 3.05
CA GLU A 93 4.17 3.96 4.46
C GLU A 93 3.42 5.27 4.73
N SER A 94 2.11 5.21 4.50
CA SER A 94 1.14 6.30 4.67
C SER A 94 0.02 5.81 5.58
N SER A 95 -0.80 6.73 6.08
CA SER A 95 -1.97 6.39 6.91
C SER A 95 -3.00 5.51 6.18
N CYS A 96 -2.89 5.38 4.85
CA CYS A 96 -3.76 4.55 4.01
C CYS A 96 -3.17 3.17 3.66
N SER A 97 -2.05 2.78 4.27
CA SER A 97 -1.46 1.45 4.03
C SER A 97 -2.38 0.36 4.57
N ALA A 98 -2.69 -0.63 3.74
CA ALA A 98 -3.35 -1.85 4.19
C ALA A 98 -2.38 -2.67 5.05
N GLU A 99 -2.89 -3.27 6.12
CA GLU A 99 -2.16 -4.26 6.90
C GLU A 99 -2.73 -5.66 6.62
N TYR A 100 -1.89 -6.55 6.12
CA TYR A 100 -2.29 -7.88 5.68
C TYR A 100 -1.92 -8.93 6.73
N ARG A 101 -2.87 -9.80 7.08
CA ARG A 101 -2.62 -10.94 7.96
C ARG A 101 -2.09 -12.13 7.15
N PHE A 102 -1.14 -12.88 7.69
CA PHE A 102 -0.63 -14.07 6.99
C PHE A 102 -1.70 -15.16 6.90
N GLY A 103 -1.78 -15.80 5.74
CA GLY A 103 -2.79 -16.80 5.40
C GLY A 103 -4.16 -16.23 5.07
N SER A 104 -4.38 -14.91 5.15
CA SER A 104 -5.67 -14.33 4.73
C SER A 104 -5.75 -14.24 3.21
N GLN A 105 -6.96 -14.46 2.69
CA GLN A 105 -7.29 -14.21 1.29
C GLN A 105 -7.70 -12.75 1.12
N GLN A 106 -7.22 -12.13 0.04
CA GLN A 106 -7.40 -10.71 -0.23
C GLN A 106 -7.80 -10.53 -1.69
N LEU A 107 -8.86 -9.76 -1.93
CA LEU A 107 -9.17 -9.22 -3.25
C LEU A 107 -8.39 -7.91 -3.41
N ILE A 108 -7.51 -7.88 -4.40
CA ILE A 108 -6.57 -6.78 -4.63
C ILE A 108 -6.90 -6.08 -5.94
N PHE A 109 -6.95 -4.75 -5.88
CA PHE A 109 -7.01 -3.84 -7.02
C PHE A 109 -5.67 -3.10 -7.10
N GLY A 110 -4.77 -3.54 -7.98
CA GLY A 110 -3.39 -3.05 -8.01
C GLY A 110 -2.98 -2.42 -9.33
N ASN A 111 -1.93 -1.61 -9.27
CA ASN A 111 -1.21 -1.11 -10.45
C ASN A 111 0.22 -1.61 -10.39
N LYS A 112 0.75 -2.07 -11.51
CA LYS A 112 2.12 -2.55 -11.60
C LYS A 112 3.08 -1.41 -11.35
N ILE A 113 4.16 -1.70 -10.66
CA ILE A 113 5.31 -0.81 -10.56
C ILE A 113 6.34 -1.32 -11.56
N ASN A 114 6.73 -0.47 -12.51
CA ASN A 114 7.60 -0.85 -13.61
C ASN A 114 9.06 -0.44 -13.36
N GLU A 115 9.27 0.62 -12.60
CA GLU A 115 10.61 1.17 -12.38
C GLU A 115 10.79 1.78 -10.99
N ILE A 116 12.05 1.85 -10.57
CA ILE A 116 12.47 2.50 -9.33
C ILE A 116 13.62 3.46 -9.68
N ILE A 117 13.44 4.73 -9.35
CA ILE A 117 14.41 5.79 -9.58
C ILE A 117 15.00 6.23 -8.24
N GLY A 118 16.33 6.18 -8.16
CA GLY A 118 17.08 6.68 -7.03
C GLY A 118 17.26 8.18 -7.18
N LEU A 119 16.75 8.95 -6.23
CA LEU A 119 17.01 10.38 -6.12
C LEU A 119 18.41 10.57 -5.54
N ILE A 120 19.23 11.35 -6.23
CA ILE A 120 20.47 11.88 -5.67
C ILE A 120 20.05 13.05 -4.79
N PRO A 121 20.49 13.15 -3.52
CA PRO A 121 20.25 14.36 -2.75
C PRO A 121 20.91 15.51 -3.50
N GLU A 122 20.11 16.37 -4.13
CA GLU A 122 20.59 17.66 -4.59
C GLU A 122 21.15 18.37 -3.36
N LYS A 123 22.36 18.94 -3.47
CA LYS A 123 22.83 19.94 -2.50
C LYS A 123 21.82 21.07 -2.59
N THR A 124 20.82 21.08 -1.72
CA THR A 124 19.79 22.10 -1.71
C THR A 124 20.42 23.42 -1.29
N GLU A 125 20.72 24.28 -2.25
CA GLU A 125 20.41 25.70 -2.06
C GLU A 125 18.89 25.79 -1.86
N GLU A 126 18.48 26.56 -0.87
CA GLU A 126 17.12 26.69 -0.35
C GLU A 126 16.09 26.96 -1.46
N VAL A 127 15.44 25.92 -1.97
CA VAL A 127 14.19 26.05 -2.71
C VAL A 127 13.28 24.94 -2.23
N ASN A 128 12.02 25.30 -1.94
CA ASN A 128 10.92 24.51 -1.42
C ASN A 128 10.62 23.23 -2.23
N SER A 129 11.56 22.28 -2.26
CA SER A 129 11.39 20.98 -2.89
C SER A 129 10.59 20.09 -1.93
N PRO A 130 9.55 19.36 -2.40
CA PRO A 130 8.76 18.50 -1.53
C PRO A 130 9.70 17.54 -0.81
N ILE A 131 9.58 17.46 0.52
CA ILE A 131 10.43 16.62 1.37
C ILE A 131 10.21 15.17 0.95
N PHE A 132 11.10 14.63 0.12
CA PHE A 132 11.12 13.21 -0.20
C PHE A 132 11.59 12.47 1.04
N THR A 133 10.76 11.58 1.56
CA THR A 133 11.12 10.74 2.72
C THR A 133 11.87 9.49 2.27
N ASP A 134 12.54 8.82 3.21
CA ASP A 134 13.20 7.51 2.99
C ASP A 134 12.24 6.39 2.59
N ILE A 135 10.93 6.67 2.56
CA ILE A 135 9.84 5.72 2.34
C ILE A 135 9.49 5.60 0.86
N GLY A 136 9.97 6.51 0.00
CA GLY A 136 9.67 6.55 -1.42
C GLY A 136 8.27 7.10 -1.75
N HIS A 137 8.11 7.57 -2.99
CA HIS A 137 6.87 8.13 -3.52
C HIS A 137 6.54 7.49 -4.87
N ILE A 138 5.28 7.18 -5.11
CA ILE A 138 4.86 6.55 -6.36
C ILE A 138 4.30 7.62 -7.30
N VAL A 139 4.89 7.74 -8.49
CA VAL A 139 4.45 8.66 -9.55
C VAL A 139 4.34 7.88 -10.85
N LYS A 140 3.12 7.71 -11.40
CA LYS A 140 2.87 7.01 -12.68
C LYS A 140 3.67 5.71 -12.80
N ASP A 141 3.48 4.81 -11.83
CA ASP A 141 4.05 3.45 -11.83
C ASP A 141 5.57 3.37 -11.56
N THR A 142 6.15 4.49 -11.16
CA THR A 142 7.56 4.62 -10.74
C THR A 142 7.65 4.88 -9.25
N ILE A 143 8.49 4.12 -8.53
CA ILE A 143 8.90 4.49 -7.17
C ILE A 143 10.09 5.44 -7.25
N LYS A 144 9.94 6.65 -6.73
CA LYS A 144 11.03 7.62 -6.52
C LYS A 144 11.41 7.59 -5.04
N THR A 145 12.63 7.20 -4.74
CA THR A 145 13.14 7.14 -3.35
C THR A 145 14.56 7.67 -3.32
N HIS A 146 15.00 8.21 -2.18
CA HIS A 146 16.42 8.47 -1.96
C HIS A 146 17.23 7.22 -2.24
N ASN A 147 18.38 7.40 -2.88
CA ASN A 147 19.35 6.32 -3.10
C ASN A 147 20.08 5.98 -1.78
N ASN A 148 19.32 5.61 -0.76
CA ASN A 148 19.85 5.17 0.52
C ASN A 148 20.35 3.72 0.41
N ASN A 149 21.29 3.35 1.28
CA ASN A 149 22.02 2.08 1.17
C ASN A 149 21.19 0.80 1.42
N LYS A 150 19.87 0.90 1.64
CA LYS A 150 19.03 -0.25 2.02
C LYS A 150 17.74 -0.38 1.20
N LEU A 151 16.86 0.62 1.19
CA LEU A 151 15.55 0.52 0.55
C LEU A 151 15.70 0.45 -0.97
N PHE A 152 16.48 1.36 -1.57
CA PHE A 152 16.64 1.39 -3.02
C PHE A 152 17.22 0.08 -3.59
N PRO A 153 18.35 -0.46 -3.04
CA PRO A 153 18.85 -1.77 -3.48
C PRO A 153 17.87 -2.93 -3.25
N PHE A 154 17.10 -2.88 -2.17
CA PHE A 154 16.08 -3.87 -1.86
C PHE A 154 14.99 -3.87 -2.94
N LEU A 155 14.33 -2.74 -3.16
CA LEU A 155 13.23 -2.65 -4.14
C LEU A 155 13.73 -2.96 -5.55
N LYS A 156 14.93 -2.48 -5.93
CA LYS A 156 15.53 -2.75 -7.24
C LYS A 156 15.72 -4.25 -7.49
N ARG A 157 16.08 -5.03 -6.47
CA ARG A 157 16.19 -6.49 -6.59
C ARG A 157 14.82 -7.15 -6.76
N ILE A 158 13.82 -6.68 -6.02
CA ILE A 158 12.49 -7.27 -6.02
C ILE A 158 11.80 -7.06 -7.37
N ILE A 159 11.84 -5.83 -7.92
CA ILE A 159 11.21 -5.52 -9.23
C ILE A 159 11.83 -6.30 -10.40
N GLN A 160 13.09 -6.72 -10.27
CA GLN A 160 13.78 -7.52 -11.29
C GLN A 160 13.39 -9.00 -11.25
N THR A 161 12.82 -9.46 -10.13
CA THR A 161 12.60 -10.90 -9.88
C THR A 161 11.13 -11.26 -9.69
N HIS A 162 10.29 -10.27 -9.41
CA HIS A 162 8.87 -10.45 -9.12
C HIS A 162 8.06 -9.31 -9.72
N THR A 163 6.81 -9.59 -10.04
CA THR A 163 5.82 -8.56 -10.29
C THR A 163 5.58 -7.78 -8.98
N VAL A 164 5.81 -6.47 -9.04
CA VAL A 164 5.56 -5.55 -7.92
C VAL A 164 4.33 -4.73 -8.25
N ILE A 165 3.41 -4.61 -7.29
CA ILE A 165 2.25 -3.75 -7.43
C ILE A 165 2.11 -2.78 -6.27
N ASN A 166 1.51 -1.64 -6.58
CA ASN A 166 1.00 -0.69 -5.60
C ASN A 166 -0.49 -0.91 -5.36
N THR A 167 -0.89 -0.86 -4.09
CA THR A 167 -2.29 -0.86 -3.65
C THR A 167 -2.39 -0.10 -2.31
N ASN A 168 -3.57 -0.03 -1.72
CA ASN A 168 -3.81 0.58 -0.41
C ASN A 168 -5.04 -0.03 0.27
N MET A 169 -5.39 0.42 1.49
CA MET A 169 -6.53 -0.13 2.23
C MET A 169 -7.88 0.02 1.53
N CYS A 170 -8.05 1.02 0.65
CA CYS A 170 -9.31 1.23 -0.08
C CYS A 170 -9.38 0.44 -1.39
N ARG A 171 -8.32 -0.33 -1.69
CA ARG A 171 -8.15 -1.15 -2.89
C ARG A 171 -7.84 -2.61 -2.56
N SER A 172 -7.89 -2.97 -1.27
CA SER A 172 -7.59 -4.29 -0.77
C SER A 172 -8.68 -4.73 0.20
N PHE A 173 -9.35 -5.84 -0.09
CA PHE A 173 -10.50 -6.32 0.66
C PHE A 173 -10.23 -7.71 1.20
N ASP A 174 -10.29 -7.88 2.52
CA ASP A 174 -10.20 -9.21 3.15
C ASP A 174 -11.43 -10.02 2.77
N PHE A 175 -11.24 -11.25 2.29
CA PHE A 175 -12.31 -12.15 1.87
C PHE A 175 -13.41 -12.35 2.93
N ASN A 176 -13.08 -12.21 4.21
CA ASN A 176 -14.03 -12.38 5.32
C ASN A 176 -14.68 -11.08 5.78
N SER A 177 -14.42 -9.95 5.10
CA SER A 177 -14.97 -8.64 5.46
C SER A 177 -16.33 -8.38 4.79
N SER A 178 -17.14 -7.51 5.40
CA SER A 178 -18.38 -7.02 4.77
C SER A 178 -18.09 -6.31 3.46
N SER A 179 -17.05 -5.48 3.43
CA SER A 179 -16.64 -4.73 2.23
C SER A 179 -16.27 -5.64 1.06
N TYR A 180 -15.69 -6.82 1.32
CA TYR A 180 -15.48 -7.81 0.27
C TYR A 180 -16.80 -8.33 -0.30
N ASN A 181 -17.79 -8.64 0.56
CA ASN A 181 -19.09 -9.10 0.09
C ASN A 181 -19.78 -8.04 -0.79
N ASP A 182 -19.72 -6.76 -0.39
CA ASP A 182 -20.28 -5.65 -1.17
C ASP A 182 -19.63 -5.57 -2.57
N VAL A 183 -18.29 -5.65 -2.62
CA VAL A 183 -17.55 -5.66 -3.89
C VAL A 183 -17.89 -6.89 -4.73
N ARG A 184 -17.92 -8.08 -4.13
CA ARG A 184 -18.22 -9.34 -4.81
C ARG A 184 -19.61 -9.31 -5.44
N ASP A 185 -20.62 -8.87 -4.70
CA ASP A 185 -22.01 -8.84 -5.16
C ASP A 185 -22.18 -7.86 -6.31
N LEU A 186 -21.47 -6.73 -6.27
CA LEU A 186 -21.42 -5.79 -7.39
C LEU A 186 -20.64 -6.33 -8.59
N LEU A 187 -19.57 -7.10 -8.38
CA LEU A 187 -18.84 -7.77 -9.47
C LEU A 187 -19.67 -8.86 -10.16
N ALA A 188 -20.58 -9.51 -9.42
CA ALA A 188 -21.45 -10.57 -9.93
C ALA A 188 -22.64 -10.06 -10.75
N LYS A 189 -23.07 -8.81 -10.53
CA LYS A 189 -24.09 -8.15 -11.35
C LYS A 189 -23.51 -7.87 -12.73
N LYS A 190 -23.94 -8.63 -13.74
CA LYS A 190 -23.58 -8.37 -15.14
C LYS A 190 -24.11 -6.98 -15.53
N GLU A 191 -23.21 -6.15 -16.09
CA GLU A 191 -23.57 -4.90 -16.78
C GLU A 191 -24.36 -5.19 -18.07
#